data_AF-A5VXH7-F1
#
_entry.id   AF-A5VXH7-F1
#
_cell.length_a   1.000
_cell.length_b   1.000
_cell.length_c   1.000
_cell.angle_alpha   90.00
_cell.angle_beta   90.00
_cell.angle_gamma   90.00
#
_symmetry.space_group_name_H-M   'P 1'
#
loop_
_entity.id
_entity.type
_entity.pdbx_description
1 polymer ?
#
loop_
_entity_poly.entity_id
_entity_poly.type
_entity_poly.pdbx_seq_one_letter_code
_entity_poly.pdbx_strand_id
1 'polypeptide(L)'
;MKEAEIKRLAGYHLLKQEGTDVVFFEYTFHFGRRRADIISAEDGMIIGYEIKSAHDRIDRLSEQLRSYEQLFDYVYVVCDTKHLSAIRKIAPEKIGIYLCSSGGVKRLRKAKQIRNSNTIVTLDAMPIETLRREFKIVRKSKLETCESISRTHKKEEIKTIFRRHIIQKYGSQTSHMKSETSELLTLDDVFSLGLAPNRLDS
;
A
#
# COMPACT_ATOMS: atom_id res chain seq x y z
N MET A 1 -2.64 16.37 -14.40
CA MET A 1 -2.76 16.61 -12.94
C MET A 1 -1.40 16.47 -12.24
N LYS A 2 -1.16 17.21 -11.14
CA LYS A 2 0.05 17.04 -10.30
C LYS A 2 -0.12 15.83 -9.37
N GLU A 3 0.98 15.21 -8.94
CA GLU A 3 0.97 14.01 -8.09
C GLU A 3 0.20 14.22 -6.77
N ALA A 4 0.46 15.32 -6.06
CA ALA A 4 -0.21 15.63 -4.79
C ALA A 4 -1.74 15.70 -4.91
N GLU A 5 -2.24 16.22 -6.03
CA GLU A 5 -3.68 16.29 -6.31
C GLU A 5 -4.25 14.90 -6.60
N ILE A 6 -3.52 14.04 -7.31
CA ILE A 6 -3.93 12.64 -7.52
C ILE A 6 -3.95 11.89 -6.19
N LYS A 7 -2.94 12.06 -5.32
CA LYS A 7 -2.88 11.48 -3.97
C LYS A 7 -4.13 11.86 -3.16
N ARG A 8 -4.47 13.15 -3.15
CA ARG A 8 -5.65 13.68 -2.47
C ARG A 8 -6.95 13.05 -2.99
N LEU A 9 -7.16 13.05 -4.30
CA LEU A 9 -8.38 12.50 -4.91
C LEU A 9 -8.49 10.98 -4.74
N ALA A 10 -7.39 10.25 -4.91
CA ALA A 10 -7.33 8.81 -4.69
C ALA A 10 -7.57 8.45 -3.23
N GLY A 11 -6.91 9.13 -2.30
CA GLY A 11 -7.12 8.93 -0.86
C GLY A 11 -8.56 9.18 -0.45
N TYR A 12 -9.15 10.30 -0.88
CA TYR A 12 -10.55 10.60 -0.62
C TYR A 12 -11.49 9.52 -1.18
N HIS A 13 -11.24 9.06 -2.41
CA HIS A 13 -12.01 7.98 -3.02
C HIS A 13 -11.96 6.69 -2.19
N LEU A 14 -10.77 6.31 -1.69
CA LEU A 14 -10.59 5.11 -0.86
C LEU A 14 -11.23 5.26 0.53
N LEU A 15 -11.14 6.43 1.15
CA LEU A 15 -11.77 6.70 2.45
C LEU A 15 -13.30 6.60 2.40
N LYS A 16 -13.92 7.01 1.28
CA LYS A 16 -15.38 6.92 1.09
C LYS A 16 -15.85 5.51 0.70
N GLN A 17 -14.95 4.59 0.36
CA GLN A 17 -15.34 3.21 0.07
C GLN A 17 -15.72 2.47 1.36
N GLU A 18 -16.88 1.81 1.32
CA GLU A 18 -17.30 0.86 2.35
C GLU A 18 -16.33 -0.33 2.39
N GLY A 19 -16.04 -0.83 3.59
CA GLY A 19 -15.10 -1.94 3.79
C GLY A 19 -13.62 -1.57 3.77
N THR A 20 -13.27 -0.30 3.50
CA THR A 20 -11.88 0.17 3.64
C THR A 20 -11.54 0.41 5.12
N ASP A 21 -10.67 -0.42 5.70
CA ASP A 21 -10.24 -0.31 7.10
C ASP A 21 -9.00 0.59 7.26
N VAL A 22 -8.15 0.64 6.24
CA VAL A 22 -6.89 1.40 6.26
C VAL A 22 -6.76 2.22 4.99
N VAL A 23 -6.29 3.45 5.12
CA VAL A 23 -5.65 4.24 4.05
C VAL A 23 -4.40 4.88 4.66
N PHE A 24 -3.23 4.58 4.09
CA PHE A 24 -1.95 5.13 4.55
C PHE A 24 -1.06 5.50 3.36
N PHE A 25 -0.34 6.61 3.46
CA PHE A 25 0.50 7.13 2.38
C PHE A 25 1.98 6.82 2.61
N GLU A 26 2.75 6.75 1.52
CA GLU A 26 4.23 6.68 1.57
C GLU A 26 4.79 5.46 2.32
N TYR A 27 4.13 4.30 2.22
CA TYR A 27 4.53 3.10 2.94
C TYR A 27 5.83 2.49 2.39
N THR A 28 6.88 2.43 3.20
CA THR A 28 8.19 1.90 2.78
C THR A 28 8.29 0.38 2.95
N PHE A 29 8.98 -0.27 2.02
CA PHE A 29 9.22 -1.71 2.04
C PHE A 29 10.48 -2.07 1.26
N HIS A 30 10.87 -3.35 1.29
CA HIS A 30 12.05 -3.86 0.59
C HIS A 30 13.34 -3.17 1.07
N PHE A 31 13.55 -3.19 2.39
CA PHE A 31 14.63 -2.56 3.14
C PHE A 31 14.73 -1.07 2.83
N GLY A 32 13.57 -0.41 2.72
CA GLY A 32 13.47 1.02 2.40
C GLY A 32 13.79 1.39 0.95
N ARG A 33 14.07 0.42 0.06
CA ARG A 33 14.38 0.69 -1.36
C ARG A 33 13.14 1.02 -2.19
N ARG A 34 11.96 0.67 -1.68
CA ARG A 34 10.67 0.93 -2.34
C ARG A 34 9.74 1.66 -1.39
N ARG A 35 8.86 2.44 -1.97
CA ARG A 35 7.83 3.20 -1.27
C ARG A 35 6.55 3.11 -2.08
N ALA A 36 5.49 2.66 -1.42
CA ALA A 36 4.17 2.65 -2.02
C ALA A 36 3.51 4.00 -1.79
N ASP A 37 2.96 4.60 -2.84
CA ASP A 37 2.31 5.91 -2.73
C ASP A 37 1.13 5.88 -1.77
N ILE A 38 0.28 4.85 -1.90
CA ILE A 38 -0.84 4.59 -1.00
C ILE A 38 -0.92 3.08 -0.75
N ILE A 39 -1.24 2.70 0.48
CA ILE A 39 -1.74 1.38 0.82
C ILE A 39 -3.15 1.48 1.39
N SER A 40 -4.01 0.51 1.09
CA SER A 40 -5.29 0.32 1.77
C SER A 40 -5.43 -1.09 2.32
N ALA A 41 -6.36 -1.26 3.26
CA ALA A 41 -6.85 -2.57 3.66
C ALA A 41 -8.35 -2.64 3.36
N GLU A 42 -8.77 -3.64 2.59
CA GLU A 42 -10.17 -3.90 2.23
C GLU A 42 -10.45 -5.39 2.44
N ASP A 43 -11.47 -5.73 3.22
CA ASP A 43 -11.83 -7.10 3.59
C ASP A 43 -10.63 -7.92 4.11
N GLY A 44 -9.77 -7.30 4.92
CA GLY A 44 -8.57 -7.92 5.48
C GLY A 44 -7.38 -8.10 4.50
N MET A 45 -7.52 -7.68 3.24
CA MET A 45 -6.48 -7.80 2.21
C MET A 45 -5.75 -6.46 2.03
N ILE A 46 -4.42 -6.49 1.88
CA ILE A 46 -3.64 -5.25 1.73
C ILE A 46 -3.43 -4.94 0.25
N ILE A 47 -3.79 -3.72 -0.14
CA ILE A 47 -3.74 -3.24 -1.51
C ILE A 47 -2.67 -2.15 -1.63
N GLY A 48 -1.81 -2.25 -2.64
CA GLY A 48 -0.83 -1.21 -2.96
C GLY A 48 -1.24 -0.41 -4.20
N TYR A 49 -1.09 0.91 -4.12
CA TYR A 49 -1.36 1.82 -5.23
C TYR A 49 -0.08 2.55 -5.63
N GLU A 50 0.21 2.56 -6.94
CA GLU A 50 1.27 3.37 -7.55
C GLU A 50 0.62 4.50 -8.34
N ILE A 51 1.07 5.74 -8.13
CA ILE A 51 0.54 6.93 -8.78
C ILE A 51 1.43 7.33 -9.96
N LYS A 52 0.78 7.69 -11.07
CA LYS A 52 1.43 8.28 -12.26
C LYS A 52 0.70 9.54 -12.69
N SER A 53 1.27 10.68 -12.32
CA SER A 53 0.85 12.02 -12.74
C SER A 53 1.16 12.27 -14.22
N ALA A 54 0.62 13.35 -14.77
CA ALA A 54 0.86 13.72 -16.17
C ALA A 54 2.32 14.09 -16.49
N HIS A 55 3.14 14.30 -15.46
CA HIS A 55 4.55 14.69 -15.59
C HIS A 55 5.50 13.52 -15.42
N ASP A 56 4.98 12.34 -15.04
CA ASP A 56 5.81 11.18 -14.77
C ASP A 56 6.30 10.49 -16.03
N ARG A 57 7.48 9.89 -15.91
CA ARG A 57 7.95 8.89 -16.87
C ARG A 57 7.43 7.53 -16.45
N ILE A 58 7.01 6.75 -17.43
CA ILE A 58 6.44 5.40 -17.22
C ILE A 58 7.46 4.28 -17.42
N ASP A 59 8.68 4.62 -17.80
CA ASP A 59 9.74 3.66 -18.16
C ASP A 59 10.06 2.69 -17.02
N ARG A 60 9.93 3.14 -15.76
CA ARG A 60 10.20 2.34 -14.56
C ARG A 60 8.98 1.59 -14.02
N LEU A 61 7.79 1.83 -14.58
CA LEU A 61 6.53 1.31 -14.02
C LEU A 61 6.54 -0.22 -13.93
N SER A 62 7.04 -0.91 -14.95
CA SER A 62 7.09 -2.38 -14.93
C SER A 62 7.91 -2.92 -13.75
N GLU A 63 9.01 -2.26 -13.39
CA GLU A 63 9.87 -2.66 -12.27
C GLU A 63 9.19 -2.37 -10.92
N GLN A 64 8.51 -1.23 -10.81
CA GLN A 64 7.73 -0.85 -9.63
C GLN A 64 6.61 -1.86 -9.39
N LEU A 65 5.83 -2.20 -10.41
CA LEU A 65 4.75 -3.18 -10.31
C LEU A 65 5.25 -4.56 -9.88
N ARG A 66 6.38 -5.02 -10.43
CA ARG A 66 7.02 -6.27 -9.97
C ARG A 66 7.40 -6.23 -8.50
N SER A 67 7.83 -5.08 -7.99
CA SER A 67 8.15 -4.91 -6.57
C SER A 67 6.90 -4.92 -5.70
N TYR A 68 5.83 -4.25 -6.13
CA TYR A 68 4.54 -4.25 -5.43
C TYR A 68 3.93 -5.66 -5.36
N GLU A 69 4.03 -6.45 -6.43
CA GLU A 69 3.56 -7.84 -6.47
C GLU A 69 4.26 -8.76 -5.45
N GLN A 70 5.44 -8.38 -4.96
CA GLN A 70 6.14 -9.13 -3.92
C GLN A 70 5.50 -8.94 -2.54
N LEU A 71 4.72 -7.88 -2.33
CA LEU A 71 4.23 -7.49 -1.00
C LEU A 71 2.71 -7.44 -0.88
N PHE A 72 1.98 -6.96 -1.88
CA PHE A 72 0.54 -6.67 -1.75
C PHE A 72 -0.35 -7.82 -2.23
N ASP A 73 -1.56 -7.91 -1.69
CA ASP A 73 -2.59 -8.86 -2.12
C ASP A 73 -3.24 -8.42 -3.43
N TYR A 74 -3.39 -7.12 -3.63
CA TYR A 74 -3.82 -6.51 -4.87
C TYR A 74 -2.95 -5.30 -5.16
N VAL A 75 -2.78 -4.99 -6.46
CA VAL A 75 -1.98 -3.84 -6.88
C VAL A 75 -2.77 -3.06 -7.92
N TYR A 76 -2.81 -1.75 -7.75
CA TYR A 76 -3.41 -0.83 -8.69
C TYR A 76 -2.40 0.23 -9.14
N VAL A 77 -2.57 0.69 -10.38
CA VAL A 77 -2.00 1.96 -10.83
C VAL A 77 -3.09 3.00 -10.87
N VAL A 78 -2.86 4.16 -10.26
CA VAL A 78 -3.71 5.34 -10.38
C VAL A 78 -3.02 6.32 -11.32
N CYS A 79 -3.65 6.65 -12.44
CA CYS A 79 -2.99 7.43 -13.48
C CYS A 79 -3.82 8.57 -14.03
N ASP A 80 -3.13 9.60 -14.51
CA ASP A 80 -3.72 10.61 -15.38
C ASP A 80 -4.02 10.03 -16.78
N THR A 81 -5.04 10.60 -17.44
CA THR A 81 -5.44 10.28 -18.82
C THR A 81 -4.28 10.17 -19.81
N LYS A 82 -3.25 11.02 -19.67
CA LYS A 82 -2.07 11.04 -20.54
C LYS A 82 -1.35 9.68 -20.61
N HIS A 83 -1.30 8.95 -19.50
CA HIS A 83 -0.53 7.69 -19.41
C HIS A 83 -1.39 6.44 -19.61
N LEU A 84 -2.72 6.57 -19.68
CA LEU A 84 -3.64 5.43 -19.69
C LEU A 84 -3.32 4.41 -20.80
N SER A 85 -3.12 4.87 -22.03
CA SER A 85 -2.84 3.98 -23.17
C SER A 85 -1.56 3.17 -22.98
N ALA A 86 -0.51 3.81 -22.47
CA ALA A 86 0.76 3.15 -22.24
C ALA A 86 0.72 2.22 -21.01
N ILE A 87 0.04 2.61 -19.94
CA ILE A 87 -0.17 1.77 -18.76
C ILE A 87 -0.94 0.50 -19.11
N ARG A 88 -1.96 0.57 -19.98
CA ARG A 88 -2.67 -0.62 -20.45
C ARG A 88 -1.76 -1.63 -21.16
N LYS A 89 -0.71 -1.16 -21.83
CA LYS A 89 0.29 -2.00 -22.52
C LYS A 89 1.33 -2.56 -21.56
N ILE A 90 1.74 -1.78 -20.56
CA ILE A 90 2.81 -2.15 -19.60
C ILE A 90 2.29 -3.01 -18.46
N ALA A 91 1.15 -2.65 -17.87
CA ALA A 91 0.65 -3.25 -16.65
C ALA A 91 -0.01 -4.61 -16.93
N PRO A 92 0.49 -5.72 -16.34
CA PRO A 92 -0.10 -7.05 -16.48
C PRO A 92 -1.59 -7.08 -16.15
N GLU A 93 -2.32 -8.05 -16.71
CA GLU A 93 -3.79 -8.16 -16.55
C GLU A 93 -4.24 -8.21 -15.07
N LYS A 94 -3.43 -8.78 -14.19
CA LYS A 94 -3.69 -8.87 -12.75
C LYS A 94 -3.62 -7.52 -12.02
N ILE A 95 -2.97 -6.50 -12.60
CA ILE A 95 -2.83 -5.17 -12.01
C ILE A 95 -4.07 -4.35 -12.32
N GLY A 96 -4.74 -3.82 -11.31
CA GLY A 96 -5.89 -2.94 -11.52
C GLY A 96 -5.47 -1.55 -12.01
N ILE A 97 -6.43 -0.82 -12.58
CA ILE A 97 -6.19 0.53 -13.11
C ILE A 97 -7.31 1.45 -12.63
N TYR A 98 -6.92 2.53 -11.97
CA TYR A 98 -7.74 3.70 -11.71
C TYR A 98 -7.30 4.84 -12.62
N LEU A 99 -8.28 5.56 -13.15
CA LEU A 99 -8.07 6.82 -13.87
C LEU A 99 -8.44 7.96 -12.92
N CYS A 100 -7.53 8.91 -12.76
CA CYS A 100 -7.75 10.15 -12.05
C CYS A 100 -7.83 11.31 -13.06
N SER A 101 -8.88 12.12 -12.94
CA SER A 101 -9.16 13.26 -13.82
C SER A 101 -9.86 14.36 -13.02
N SER A 102 -10.15 15.50 -13.66
CA SER A 102 -10.96 16.55 -13.04
C SER A 102 -12.34 16.08 -12.58
N GLY A 103 -12.90 15.04 -13.21
CA GLY A 103 -14.16 14.41 -12.81
C GLY A 103 -14.04 13.41 -11.65
N GLY A 104 -12.87 13.31 -11.02
CA GLY A 104 -12.60 12.40 -9.92
C GLY A 104 -11.90 11.10 -10.34
N VAL A 105 -12.05 10.07 -9.50
CA VAL A 105 -11.36 8.78 -9.62
C VAL A 105 -12.32 7.69 -10.11
N LYS A 106 -11.96 7.01 -11.19
CA LYS A 106 -12.76 5.93 -11.79
C LYS A 106 -11.96 4.64 -11.94
N ARG A 107 -12.51 3.52 -11.47
CA ARG A 107 -11.92 2.19 -11.71
C ARG A 107 -12.16 1.76 -13.14
N LEU A 108 -11.10 1.56 -13.91
CA LEU A 108 -11.15 1.08 -15.30
C LEU A 108 -10.86 -0.42 -15.42
N ARG A 109 -10.06 -0.97 -14.51
CA ARG A 109 -9.73 -2.41 -14.46
C ARG A 109 -9.65 -2.86 -13.01
N LYS A 110 -10.39 -3.91 -12.63
CA LYS A 110 -10.29 -4.53 -11.31
C LYS A 110 -8.99 -5.35 -11.23
N ALA A 111 -8.28 -5.27 -10.11
CA ALA A 111 -7.11 -6.10 -9.86
C ALA A 111 -7.50 -7.56 -9.58
N LYS A 112 -6.60 -8.49 -9.88
CA LYS A 112 -6.69 -9.90 -9.46
C LYS A 112 -5.78 -10.12 -8.26
N GLN A 113 -6.16 -11.05 -7.38
CA GLN A 113 -5.39 -11.34 -6.18
C GLN A 113 -4.02 -11.93 -6.54
N ILE A 114 -2.98 -11.39 -5.92
CA ILE A 114 -1.60 -11.84 -6.04
C ILE A 114 -1.32 -12.81 -4.90
N ARG A 115 -1.16 -14.09 -5.23
CA ARG A 115 -0.93 -15.16 -4.24
C ARG A 115 0.55 -15.47 -3.98
N ASN A 116 1.43 -15.03 -4.88
CA ASN A 116 2.85 -15.36 -4.80
C ASN A 116 3.69 -14.21 -4.26
N SER A 117 3.46 -13.82 -3.01
CA SER A 117 4.29 -12.82 -2.33
C SER A 117 5.68 -13.37 -1.96
N ASN A 118 6.65 -12.46 -1.80
CA ASN A 118 7.98 -12.78 -1.29
C ASN A 118 7.97 -12.64 0.24
N THR A 119 8.34 -13.71 0.93
CA THR A 119 8.32 -13.79 2.41
C THR A 119 9.28 -12.81 3.07
N ILE A 120 10.51 -12.67 2.55
CA ILE A 120 11.50 -11.73 3.10
C ILE A 120 11.01 -10.30 2.95
N VAL A 121 10.47 -9.92 1.78
CA VAL A 121 9.90 -8.59 1.56
C VAL A 121 8.71 -8.33 2.47
N THR A 122 7.85 -9.33 2.68
CA THR A 122 6.69 -9.22 3.57
C THR A 122 7.10 -9.01 5.03
N LEU A 123 8.10 -9.75 5.50
CA LEU A 123 8.65 -9.60 6.85
C LEU A 123 9.38 -8.28 7.03
N ASP A 124 10.11 -7.85 6.00
CA ASP A 124 10.85 -6.60 6.03
C ASP A 124 9.93 -5.38 6.18
N ALA A 125 8.77 -5.40 5.53
CA ALA A 125 7.79 -4.32 5.59
C ALA A 125 7.29 -4.00 7.03
N MET A 126 7.40 -4.95 7.96
CA MET A 126 7.03 -4.71 9.37
C MET A 126 8.23 -4.18 10.19
N PRO A 127 8.02 -3.43 11.28
CA PRO A 127 9.10 -3.10 12.22
C PRO A 127 9.77 -4.34 12.80
N ILE A 128 11.07 -4.27 13.13
CA ILE A 128 11.80 -5.41 13.70
C ILE A 128 11.23 -5.82 15.07
N GLU A 129 10.70 -4.86 15.83
CA GLU A 129 10.05 -5.08 17.13
C GLU A 129 8.80 -5.95 16.97
N THR A 130 8.02 -5.72 15.90
CA THR A 130 6.88 -6.57 15.55
C THR A 130 7.34 -7.99 15.28
N LEU A 131 8.38 -8.16 14.44
CA LEU A 131 8.91 -9.50 14.14
C LEU A 131 9.41 -10.22 15.40
N ARG A 132 10.16 -9.53 16.26
CA ARG A 132 10.70 -10.11 17.49
C ARG A 132 9.59 -10.56 18.44
N ARG A 133 8.51 -9.77 18.55
CA ARG A 133 7.35 -10.10 19.38
C ARG A 133 6.57 -11.29 18.81
N GLU A 134 6.20 -11.25 17.54
CA GLU A 134 5.36 -12.29 16.92
C GLU A 134 6.09 -13.65 16.85
N PHE A 135 7.39 -13.64 16.53
CA PHE A 135 8.16 -14.87 16.30
C PHE A 135 9.12 -15.23 17.44
N LYS A 136 9.08 -14.51 18.56
CA LYS A 136 9.93 -14.74 19.76
C LYS A 136 11.43 -14.80 19.44
N ILE A 137 11.91 -13.93 18.54
CA ILE A 137 13.31 -13.86 18.11
C ILE A 137 14.08 -12.85 18.95
N VAL A 138 15.29 -13.20 19.36
CA VAL A 138 16.17 -12.34 20.19
C VAL A 138 17.50 -12.08 19.47
N ARG A 139 18.02 -10.85 19.56
CA ARG A 139 19.41 -10.44 19.20
C ARG A 139 19.89 -10.76 17.77
N LYS A 140 19.00 -10.72 16.77
CA LYS A 140 19.36 -10.77 15.34
C LYS A 140 19.18 -9.41 14.65
N SER A 141 19.95 -9.15 13.59
CA SER A 141 19.71 -8.04 12.67
C SER A 141 18.38 -8.22 11.93
N LYS A 142 17.89 -7.15 11.27
CA LYS A 142 16.62 -7.20 10.52
C LYS A 142 16.63 -8.28 9.43
N LEU A 143 17.72 -8.34 8.66
CA LEU A 143 17.87 -9.30 7.57
C LEU A 143 17.91 -10.74 8.09
N GLU A 144 18.76 -11.04 9.08
CA GLU A 144 18.86 -12.37 9.68
C GLU A 144 17.53 -12.81 10.33
N THR A 145 16.79 -11.88 10.92
CA THR A 145 15.46 -12.13 11.45
C THR A 145 14.51 -12.57 10.33
N CYS A 146 14.46 -11.82 9.22
CA CYS A 146 13.59 -12.14 8.09
C CYS A 146 13.95 -13.50 7.46
N GLU A 147 15.24 -13.78 7.27
CA GLU A 147 15.70 -15.06 6.74
C GLU A 147 15.35 -16.23 7.66
N SER A 148 15.56 -16.06 8.96
CA SER A 148 15.24 -17.09 9.96
C SER A 148 13.76 -17.44 9.95
N ILE A 149 12.88 -16.43 9.90
CA ILE A 149 11.43 -16.64 9.88
C ILE A 149 11.00 -17.26 8.55
N SER A 150 11.55 -16.77 7.43
CA SER A 150 11.20 -17.27 6.09
C SER A 150 11.56 -18.75 5.87
N ARG A 151 12.53 -19.30 6.60
CA ARG A 151 12.90 -20.73 6.54
C ARG A 151 11.99 -21.62 7.38
N THR A 152 11.37 -21.08 8.41
CA THR A 152 10.64 -21.86 9.43
C THR A 152 9.13 -21.69 9.38
N HIS A 153 8.61 -20.63 8.75
CA HIS A 153 7.18 -20.31 8.70
C HIS A 153 6.64 -20.32 7.27
N LYS A 154 5.36 -20.68 7.15
CA LYS A 154 4.68 -20.71 5.85
C LYS A 154 4.38 -19.29 5.36
N LYS A 155 4.37 -19.12 4.05
CA LYS A 155 4.05 -17.85 3.40
C LYS A 155 2.71 -17.25 3.86
N GLU A 156 1.67 -18.07 3.95
CA GLU A 156 0.32 -17.60 4.34
C GLU A 156 0.26 -17.12 5.79
N GLU A 157 1.02 -17.75 6.68
CA GLU A 157 1.13 -17.34 8.08
C GLU A 157 1.81 -15.98 8.20
N ILE A 158 2.96 -15.81 7.54
CA ILE A 158 3.68 -14.54 7.45
C ILE A 158 2.77 -13.45 6.88
N LYS A 159 2.00 -13.78 5.84
CA LYS A 159 1.10 -12.85 5.18
C LYS A 159 -0.06 -12.43 6.08
N THR A 160 -0.62 -13.37 6.85
CA THR A 160 -1.67 -13.10 7.85
C THR A 160 -1.17 -12.16 8.93
N ILE A 161 0.04 -12.38 9.44
CA ILE A 161 0.68 -11.51 10.44
C ILE A 161 0.89 -10.10 9.87
N PHE A 162 1.35 -9.99 8.61
CA PHE A 162 1.50 -8.71 7.93
C PHE A 162 0.17 -7.96 7.76
N ARG A 163 -0.88 -8.62 7.26
CA ARG A 163 -2.22 -8.03 7.12
C ARG A 163 -2.72 -7.48 8.47
N ARG A 164 -2.63 -8.31 9.52
CA ARG A 164 -2.99 -7.93 10.89
C ARG A 164 -2.20 -6.72 11.39
N HIS A 165 -0.88 -6.71 11.16
CA HIS A 165 -0.02 -5.60 11.54
C HIS A 165 -0.47 -4.27 10.91
N ILE A 166 -0.74 -4.27 9.60
CA ILE A 166 -1.19 -3.06 8.89
C ILE A 166 -2.51 -2.56 9.46
N ILE A 167 -3.50 -3.44 9.61
CA ILE A 167 -4.83 -3.07 10.10
C ILE A 167 -4.77 -2.54 11.53
N GLN A 168 -4.05 -3.23 12.42
CA GLN A 168 -3.90 -2.79 13.81
C GLN A 168 -3.15 -1.46 13.93
N LYS A 169 -2.12 -1.26 13.10
CA LYS A 169 -1.28 -0.08 13.20
C LYS A 169 -1.95 1.17 12.63
N TYR A 170 -2.64 1.06 11.50
CA TYR A 170 -3.11 2.22 10.73
C TYR A 170 -4.65 2.38 10.73
N GLY A 171 -5.38 1.40 11.26
CA GLY A 171 -6.85 1.40 11.23
C GLY A 171 -7.48 2.51 12.05
N SER A 172 -6.99 2.77 13.27
CA SER A 172 -7.54 3.83 14.14
C SER A 172 -7.42 5.22 13.50
N GLN A 173 -6.26 5.53 12.92
CA GLN A 173 -6.02 6.78 12.19
C GLN A 173 -6.97 6.94 11.00
N THR A 174 -7.19 5.86 10.25
CA THR A 174 -8.10 5.87 9.10
C THR A 174 -9.55 6.08 9.55
N SER A 175 -9.99 5.39 10.60
CA SER A 175 -11.34 5.54 11.17
C SER A 175 -11.60 6.95 11.67
N HIS A 176 -10.63 7.56 12.36
CA HIS A 176 -10.72 8.95 12.80
C HIS A 176 -10.86 9.90 11.60
N MET A 177 -10.00 9.74 10.59
CA MET A 177 -10.06 10.55 9.38
C MET A 177 -11.41 10.40 8.64
N LYS A 178 -11.96 9.18 8.55
CA LYS A 178 -13.29 8.95 7.96
C LYS A 178 -14.41 9.68 8.70
N SER A 179 -14.31 9.81 10.03
CA SER A 179 -15.31 10.52 10.84
C SER A 179 -15.25 12.04 10.69
N GLU A 180 -14.06 12.59 10.42
CA GLU A 180 -13.86 14.04 10.24
C GLU A 180 -14.06 14.49 8.78
N THR A 181 -13.79 13.60 7.82
CA THR A 181 -13.85 13.92 6.38
C THR A 181 -15.29 13.91 5.87
N SER A 182 -16.00 15.04 6.01
CA SER A 182 -17.36 15.21 5.50
C SER A 182 -17.38 15.38 3.97
N GLU A 183 -16.62 16.33 3.42
CA GLU A 183 -16.74 16.72 2.00
C GLU A 183 -15.47 16.60 1.17
N LEU A 184 -14.28 16.91 1.71
CA LEU A 184 -13.02 16.92 0.95
C LEU A 184 -11.84 16.50 1.84
N LEU A 185 -10.93 15.70 1.27
CA LEU A 185 -9.60 15.48 1.87
C LEU A 185 -8.68 16.65 1.47
N THR A 186 -8.02 17.27 2.44
CA THR A 186 -7.03 18.34 2.23
C THR A 186 -5.62 17.76 1.99
N LEU A 187 -4.65 18.62 1.67
CA LEU A 187 -3.25 18.17 1.56
C LEU A 187 -2.64 17.89 2.93
N ASP A 188 -3.07 18.60 3.97
CA ASP A 188 -2.61 18.37 5.35
C ASP A 188 -3.12 17.02 5.89
N ASP A 189 -4.32 16.60 5.48
CA ASP A 189 -4.85 15.28 5.80
C ASP A 189 -4.05 14.17 5.12
N VAL A 190 -3.69 14.36 3.85
CA VAL A 190 -2.81 13.44 3.11
C VAL A 190 -1.45 13.33 3.81
N PHE A 191 -0.88 14.45 4.23
CA PHE A 191 0.37 14.47 4.99
C PHE A 191 0.22 13.73 6.32
N SER A 192 -0.86 14.00 7.06
CA SER A 192 -1.16 13.35 8.34
C SER A 192 -1.30 11.83 8.20
N LEU A 193 -2.01 11.36 7.16
CA LEU A 193 -2.12 9.93 6.81
C LEU A 193 -0.82 9.32 6.25
N GLY A 194 0.23 10.12 6.02
CA GLY A 194 1.59 9.64 5.72
C GLY A 194 2.49 9.55 6.96
N LEU A 195 2.06 10.11 8.09
CA LEU A 195 2.79 10.00 9.35
C LEU A 195 2.40 8.70 10.04
N ALA A 196 3.39 7.86 10.32
CA ALA A 196 3.16 6.66 11.11
C ALA A 196 2.55 7.06 12.46
N PRO A 197 1.42 6.46 12.89
CA PRO A 197 0.82 6.81 14.16
C PRO A 197 1.85 6.57 15.26
N ASN A 198 2.00 7.57 16.13
CA ASN A 198 2.71 7.38 17.39
C ASN A 198 2.04 6.21 18.13
N ARG A 199 2.80 5.48 18.96
CA ARG A 199 2.22 4.46 19.86
C ARG A 199 1.16 5.12 20.74
N LEU A 200 -0.08 5.15 20.27
CA LEU A 200 -1.25 5.19 21.11
C LEU A 200 -1.39 3.73 21.54
N ASP A 201 -1.08 3.52 22.82
CA ASP A 201 -1.11 2.26 23.60
C ASP A 201 0.29 1.87 24.12
N SER A 202 0.68 2.58 25.20
CA SER A 202 1.45 2.02 26.31
C SER A 202 0.50 1.30 27.27
#